data_AF-A0A1B6DJJ7-F1
#
_entry.id   AF-A0A1B6DJJ7-F1
#
_cell.length_a   1.000
_cell.length_b   1.000
_cell.length_c   1.000
_cell.angle_alpha   90.00
_cell.angle_beta   90.00
_cell.angle_gamma   90.00
#
_symmetry.space_group_name_H-M   'P 1'
#
loop_
_entity.id
_entity.type
_entity.pdbx_description
1 polymer ?
#
loop_
_entity_poly.entity_id
_entity_poly.type
_entity_poly.pdbx_seq_one_letter_code
_entity_poly.pdbx_strand_id
1 'polypeptide(L)'
;MNRTGQSEWVRYPYQTQAGIYGWHKRFLYFLVLSLLAIVIVNVALTMWIIKVLGFNSLGMGDLILVQQGVQLPNVVYVLGSLITSLIYSYQPMTINSNYNFSISTKDSNGKTTNKLHLDENTLQLYVDTFLITNKKGTNVLLVNQDEVVLNKDYLQLDGEGGTKFEGKVETSLVQAEKNDLSSK
;
A
#
# COMPACT_ATOMS: atom_id res chain seq x y z
N MET A 1 18.97 -109.85 -25.18
CA MET A 1 19.32 -109.25 -26.48
C MET A 1 18.26 -108.19 -26.81
N ASN A 2 18.70 -106.93 -26.90
CA ASN A 2 18.03 -105.71 -27.42
C ASN A 2 16.76 -105.17 -26.71
N ARG A 3 16.83 -104.01 -26.00
CA ARG A 3 16.82 -102.60 -26.49
C ARG A 3 15.44 -102.24 -27.07
N THR A 4 14.67 -101.23 -26.65
CA THR A 4 14.88 -99.83 -26.21
C THR A 4 13.57 -99.38 -25.49
N GLY A 5 13.54 -98.56 -24.44
CA GLY A 5 13.91 -97.14 -24.41
C GLY A 5 12.65 -96.25 -24.42
N GLN A 6 12.68 -95.17 -23.61
CA GLN A 6 11.70 -94.05 -23.48
C GLN A 6 10.57 -94.24 -22.44
N SER A 7 10.28 -93.30 -21.55
CA SER A 7 10.97 -92.12 -21.00
C SER A 7 10.06 -91.65 -19.86
N GLU A 8 10.57 -91.63 -18.63
CA GLU A 8 9.84 -91.15 -17.46
C GLU A 8 9.52 -89.66 -17.62
N TRP A 9 8.24 -89.34 -17.69
CA TRP A 9 7.77 -87.97 -17.62
C TRP A 9 7.95 -87.48 -16.18
N VAL A 10 9.06 -86.81 -15.91
CA VAL A 10 9.23 -85.99 -14.71
C VAL A 10 8.21 -84.85 -14.80
N ARG A 11 7.08 -85.00 -14.11
CA ARG A 11 6.15 -83.89 -13.90
C ARG A 11 6.85 -82.85 -13.03
N TYR A 12 7.29 -81.76 -13.64
CA TYR A 12 7.58 -80.55 -12.90
C TYR A 12 6.27 -80.07 -12.25
N PRO A 13 6.20 -79.88 -10.92
CA PRO A 13 5.10 -79.17 -10.35
C PRO A 13 5.22 -77.74 -10.87
N TYR A 14 4.31 -77.34 -11.75
CA TYR A 14 4.09 -75.92 -12.01
C TYR A 14 3.74 -75.30 -10.65
N GLN A 15 4.72 -74.66 -10.01
CA GLN A 15 4.49 -73.78 -8.89
C GLN A 15 3.58 -72.67 -9.39
N THR A 16 2.28 -72.84 -9.18
CA THR A 16 1.29 -71.79 -9.24
C THR A 16 1.53 -70.83 -8.07
N GLN A 17 2.62 -70.08 -8.14
CA GLN A 17 2.81 -68.86 -7.34
C GLN A 17 2.52 -67.63 -8.20
N ALA A 18 1.46 -67.70 -9.00
CA ALA A 18 0.92 -66.56 -9.74
C ALA A 18 -0.48 -66.24 -9.22
N GLY A 19 -0.56 -65.79 -7.97
CA GLY A 19 -1.84 -65.37 -7.37
C GLY A 19 -1.70 -64.27 -6.33
N ILE A 20 -0.74 -64.41 -5.41
CA ILE A 20 -0.68 -63.53 -4.23
C ILE A 20 0.38 -62.42 -4.40
N TYR A 21 1.47 -62.67 -5.15
CA TYR A 21 2.53 -61.67 -5.35
C TYR A 21 2.15 -60.54 -6.34
N GLY A 22 1.05 -60.70 -7.08
CA GLY A 22 0.57 -59.71 -8.05
C GLY A 22 -0.28 -58.59 -7.44
N TRP A 23 -1.03 -58.88 -6.37
CA TRP A 23 -1.96 -57.91 -5.78
C TRP A 23 -1.27 -56.83 -4.95
N HIS A 24 -0.19 -57.18 -4.24
CA HIS A 24 0.67 -56.18 -3.55
C HIS A 24 1.31 -55.19 -4.53
N LYS A 25 1.73 -55.65 -5.72
CA LYS A 25 2.25 -54.76 -6.77
C LYS A 25 1.15 -53.81 -7.28
N ARG A 26 -0.07 -54.31 -7.50
CA ARG A 26 -1.24 -53.49 -7.86
C ARG A 26 -1.60 -52.46 -6.78
N PHE A 27 -1.51 -52.82 -5.51
CA PHE A 27 -1.70 -51.91 -4.39
C PHE A 27 -0.64 -50.81 -4.36
N LEU A 28 0.63 -51.15 -4.59
CA LEU A 28 1.71 -50.17 -4.71
C LEU A 28 1.46 -49.20 -5.87
N TYR A 29 1.03 -49.68 -7.03
CA TYR A 29 0.68 -48.81 -8.16
C TYR A 29 -0.49 -47.87 -7.83
N PHE A 30 -1.51 -48.35 -7.11
CA PHE A 30 -2.63 -47.51 -6.67
C PHE A 30 -2.20 -46.45 -5.65
N LEU A 31 -1.33 -46.80 -4.70
CA LEU A 31 -0.76 -45.88 -3.72
C LEU A 31 0.08 -44.80 -4.41
N VAL A 32 0.95 -45.20 -5.34
CA VAL A 32 1.78 -44.26 -6.12
C VAL A 32 0.89 -43.35 -6.98
N LEU A 33 -0.15 -43.89 -7.61
CA LEU A 33 -1.13 -43.11 -8.38
C LEU A 33 -1.89 -42.10 -7.51
N SER A 34 -2.34 -42.52 -6.32
CA SER A 34 -3.01 -41.66 -5.35
C SER A 34 -2.08 -40.55 -4.86
N LEU A 35 -0.83 -40.88 -4.56
CA LEU A 35 0.19 -39.91 -4.15
C LEU A 35 0.47 -38.89 -5.27
N LEU A 36 0.56 -39.35 -6.53
CA LEU A 36 0.67 -38.47 -7.69
C LEU A 36 -0.55 -37.55 -7.83
N ALA A 37 -1.76 -38.07 -7.64
CA ALA A 37 -2.99 -37.29 -7.70
C ALA A 37 -3.03 -36.20 -6.62
N ILE A 38 -2.61 -36.52 -5.39
CA ILE A 38 -2.50 -35.54 -4.29
C ILE A 38 -1.51 -34.43 -4.66
N VAL A 39 -0.36 -34.77 -5.24
CA VAL A 39 0.63 -33.78 -5.70
C VAL A 39 0.02 -32.86 -6.77
N ILE A 40 -0.70 -33.42 -7.75
CA ILE A 40 -1.36 -32.63 -8.81
C ILE A 40 -2.40 -31.68 -8.20
N VAL A 41 -3.23 -32.16 -7.27
CA VAL A 41 -4.22 -31.33 -6.59
C VAL A 41 -3.55 -30.21 -5.79
N ASN A 42 -2.45 -30.50 -5.08
CA ASN A 42 -1.72 -29.49 -4.32
C ASN A 42 -1.12 -28.41 -5.23
N VAL A 43 -0.58 -28.80 -6.38
CA VAL A 43 -0.05 -27.86 -7.37
C VAL A 43 -1.19 -27.01 -7.95
N ALA A 44 -2.32 -27.62 -8.32
CA ALA A 44 -3.48 -26.89 -8.83
C ALA A 44 -4.05 -25.92 -7.79
N LEU A 45 -4.14 -26.34 -6.52
CA LEU A 45 -4.58 -25.49 -5.41
C LEU A 45 -3.61 -24.32 -5.21
N THR A 46 -2.30 -24.57 -5.28
CA THR A 46 -1.27 -23.52 -5.17
C THR A 46 -1.41 -22.52 -6.31
N MET A 47 -1.56 -22.98 -7.55
CA MET A 47 -1.82 -22.10 -8.70
C MET A 47 -3.13 -21.31 -8.53
N TRP A 48 -4.18 -21.93 -7.99
CA TRP A 48 -5.45 -21.28 -7.73
C TRP A 48 -5.34 -20.20 -6.65
N ILE A 49 -4.67 -20.47 -5.53
CA ILE A 49 -4.41 -19.49 -4.47
C ILE A 49 -3.61 -18.31 -5.01
N ILE A 50 -2.54 -18.57 -5.78
CA ILE A 50 -1.73 -17.51 -6.40
C ILE A 50 -2.61 -16.62 -7.29
N LYS A 51 -3.49 -17.23 -8.09
CA LYS A 51 -4.44 -16.51 -8.95
C LYS A 51 -5.45 -15.68 -8.15
N VAL A 52 -6.04 -16.24 -7.09
CA VAL A 52 -7.05 -15.57 -6.24
C VAL A 52 -6.44 -14.43 -5.44
N LEU A 53 -5.21 -14.58 -4.96
CA LEU A 53 -4.46 -13.54 -4.27
C LEU A 53 -3.93 -12.44 -5.22
N GLY A 54 -4.15 -12.58 -6.52
CA GLY A 54 -3.74 -11.58 -7.51
C GLY A 54 -2.22 -11.46 -7.66
N PHE A 55 -1.47 -12.51 -7.30
CA PHE A 55 -0.02 -12.54 -7.52
C PHE A 55 0.25 -12.73 -9.02
N ASN A 56 0.74 -11.70 -9.68
CA ASN A 56 1.27 -11.77 -11.04
C ASN A 56 2.80 -11.78 -10.99
N SER A 57 3.47 -12.15 -12.08
CA SER A 57 4.93 -12.06 -12.21
C SER A 57 5.49 -10.64 -12.02
N LEU A 58 4.61 -9.62 -11.95
CA LEU A 58 4.90 -8.20 -11.77
C LEU A 58 4.61 -7.67 -10.35
N GLY A 59 3.92 -8.43 -9.48
CA GLY A 59 3.59 -7.97 -8.12
C GLY A 59 2.35 -8.61 -7.48
N MET A 60 2.01 -8.12 -6.29
CA MET A 60 0.82 -8.52 -5.51
C MET A 60 -0.33 -7.55 -5.83
N GLY A 61 -1.35 -8.01 -6.56
CA GLY A 61 -2.51 -7.19 -6.95
C GLY A 61 -2.17 -6.11 -7.98
N ASP A 62 -2.88 -4.99 -7.92
CA ASP A 62 -2.65 -3.80 -8.78
C ASP A 62 -1.36 -3.02 -8.41
N LEU A 63 -0.50 -3.59 -7.56
CA LEU A 63 0.79 -3.01 -7.18
C LEU A 63 1.88 -3.56 -8.11
N ILE A 64 2.47 -2.68 -8.93
CA ILE A 64 3.62 -3.05 -9.76
C ILE A 64 4.90 -2.58 -9.04
N LEU A 65 5.79 -3.53 -8.75
CA LEU A 65 7.10 -3.21 -8.19
C LEU A 65 8.06 -2.84 -9.33
N VAL A 66 8.55 -1.61 -9.34
CA VAL A 66 9.52 -1.11 -10.33
C VAL A 66 10.85 -0.80 -9.63
N GLN A 67 11.96 -0.87 -10.34
CA GLN A 67 13.30 -0.61 -9.75
C GLN A 67 13.43 0.77 -9.07
N GLN A 68 12.56 1.73 -9.38
CA GLN A 68 12.57 3.09 -8.83
C GLN A 68 11.47 3.35 -7.78
N GLY A 69 10.63 2.35 -7.46
CA GLY A 69 9.55 2.51 -6.47
C GLY A 69 8.33 1.64 -6.76
N VAL A 70 7.20 2.02 -6.18
CA VAL A 70 5.92 1.32 -6.33
C VAL A 70 5.04 2.11 -7.31
N GLN A 71 4.53 1.43 -8.34
CA GLN A 71 3.54 2.00 -9.27
C GLN A 71 2.16 1.41 -8.98
N LEU A 72 1.15 2.28 -8.95
CA LEU A 72 -0.25 1.97 -8.68
C LEU A 72 -1.06 2.31 -9.95
N PRO A 73 -1.09 1.45 -10.98
CA PRO A 73 -1.83 1.70 -12.23
C PRO A 73 -3.34 1.87 -12.01
N ASN A 74 -3.90 1.26 -10.96
CA ASN A 74 -5.33 1.25 -10.69
C ASN A 74 -5.63 1.78 -9.27
N VAL A 75 -6.90 1.71 -8.87
CA VAL A 75 -7.36 2.09 -7.52
C VAL A 75 -6.81 1.09 -6.50
N VAL A 76 -6.01 1.58 -5.56
CA VAL A 76 -5.40 0.76 -4.52
C VAL A 76 -5.90 1.18 -3.14
N TYR A 77 -6.32 0.19 -2.36
CA TYR A 77 -6.68 0.39 -0.96
C TYR A 77 -5.44 0.15 -0.10
N VAL A 78 -4.99 1.17 0.62
CA VAL A 78 -3.89 1.07 1.59
C VAL A 78 -4.48 0.96 2.98
N LEU A 79 -4.05 -0.04 3.75
CA LEU A 79 -4.44 -0.18 5.13
C LEU A 79 -3.56 0.70 6.03
N GLY A 80 -4.17 1.64 6.75
CA GLY A 80 -3.46 2.53 7.68
C GLY A 80 -2.82 3.73 6.99
N SER A 81 -1.52 3.97 7.23
CA SER A 81 -0.80 5.14 6.72
C SER A 81 0.12 4.76 5.57
N LEU A 82 0.04 5.51 4.46
CA LEU A 82 0.97 5.41 3.35
C LEU A 82 2.25 6.19 3.67
N ILE A 83 3.35 5.47 3.88
CA ILE A 83 4.68 6.07 4.07
C ILE A 83 5.42 5.99 2.74
N THR A 84 5.79 7.13 2.19
CA THR A 84 6.53 7.22 0.94
C THR A 84 7.53 8.36 0.97
N SER A 85 8.63 8.21 0.23
CA SER A 85 9.66 9.24 0.04
C SER A 85 9.27 10.28 -1.00
N LEU A 86 8.48 9.89 -2.00
CA LEU A 86 8.05 10.76 -3.09
C LEU A 86 6.63 10.41 -3.52
N ILE A 87 5.81 11.44 -3.67
CA ILE A 87 4.51 11.37 -4.32
C ILE A 87 4.63 12.23 -5.58
N TYR A 88 4.49 11.60 -6.74
CA TYR A 88 4.62 12.28 -8.03
C TYR A 88 3.49 11.85 -8.96
N SER A 89 2.94 12.81 -9.70
CA SER A 89 1.92 12.56 -10.73
C SER A 89 2.23 13.38 -11.98
N TYR A 90 2.14 12.74 -13.14
CA TYR A 90 2.28 13.38 -14.45
C TYR A 90 1.09 14.26 -14.82
N GLN A 91 -0.06 14.07 -14.14
CA GLN A 91 -1.29 14.82 -14.34
C GLN A 91 -1.72 15.51 -13.03
N PRO A 92 -2.65 16.48 -13.05
CA PRO A 92 -3.17 17.09 -11.84
C PRO A 92 -3.61 16.03 -10.83
N MET A 93 -3.04 16.10 -9.62
CA MET A 93 -3.36 15.17 -8.54
C MET A 93 -4.50 15.75 -7.72
N THR A 94 -5.57 14.98 -7.56
CA THR A 94 -6.67 15.29 -6.65
C THR A 94 -6.69 14.27 -5.53
N ILE A 95 -6.82 14.74 -4.30
CA ILE A 95 -6.95 13.89 -3.11
C ILE A 95 -8.31 14.19 -2.50
N ASN A 96 -9.19 13.20 -2.49
CA ASN A 96 -10.53 13.30 -1.90
C ASN A 96 -10.61 12.38 -0.68
N SER A 97 -11.11 12.91 0.43
CA SER A 97 -11.31 12.16 1.67
C SER A 97 -12.70 12.46 2.22
N ASN A 98 -13.38 11.42 2.70
CA ASN A 98 -14.66 11.56 3.42
C ASN A 98 -14.45 11.88 4.91
N TYR A 99 -13.21 11.74 5.39
CA TYR A 99 -12.81 11.98 6.77
C TYR A 99 -11.61 12.93 6.79
N ASN A 100 -10.99 13.07 7.95
CA ASN A 100 -9.77 13.84 8.09
C ASN A 100 -8.65 13.34 7.17
N PHE A 101 -7.87 14.28 6.66
CA PHE A 101 -6.72 14.01 5.80
C PHE A 101 -5.48 14.65 6.41
N SER A 102 -4.41 13.88 6.56
CA SER A 102 -3.15 14.37 7.13
C SER A 102 -1.97 14.00 6.27
N ILE A 103 -1.11 14.97 5.98
CA ILE A 103 0.23 14.74 5.42
C ILE A 103 1.25 15.18 6.45
N SER A 104 2.24 14.34 6.74
CA SER A 104 3.32 14.67 7.65
C SER A 104 4.68 14.30 7.07
N THR A 105 5.64 15.20 7.16
CA THR A 105 7.05 14.89 6.86
C THR A 105 7.77 14.54 8.14
N LYS A 106 8.71 13.60 8.06
CA LYS A 106 9.53 13.16 9.21
C LYS A 106 11.01 13.41 8.93
N ASP A 107 11.77 13.71 9.97
CA ASP A 107 13.22 13.79 9.90
C ASP A 107 13.88 12.40 9.88
N SER A 108 15.21 12.36 9.81
CA SER A 108 16.01 11.12 9.84
C SER A 108 15.86 10.32 11.15
N ASN A 109 15.39 10.96 12.22
CA ASN A 109 15.12 10.33 13.52
C ASN A 109 13.67 9.86 13.64
N GLY A 110 12.86 10.02 12.59
CA GLY A 110 11.44 9.65 12.55
C GLY A 110 10.50 10.63 13.25
N LYS A 111 11.00 11.79 13.70
CA LYS A 111 10.20 12.85 14.32
C LYS A 111 9.48 13.65 13.24
N THR A 112 8.18 13.91 13.44
CA THR A 112 7.39 14.77 12.54
C THR A 112 7.94 16.19 12.56
N THR A 113 8.36 16.68 11.39
CA THR A 113 8.85 18.05 11.19
C THR A 113 7.74 18.98 10.77
N ASN A 114 6.94 18.58 9.78
CA ASN A 114 5.80 19.35 9.30
C ASN A 114 4.55 18.49 9.24
N LYS A 115 3.39 19.08 9.49
CA LYS A 115 2.10 18.42 9.35
C LYS A 115 1.06 19.37 8.75
N LEU A 116 0.38 18.92 7.72
CA LEU A 116 -0.85 19.52 7.20
C LEU A 116 -2.00 18.60 7.60
N HIS A 117 -3.01 19.15 8.27
CA HIS A 117 -4.18 18.42 8.73
C HIS A 117 -5.45 19.13 8.25
N LEU A 118 -6.20 18.44 7.40
CA LEU A 118 -7.55 18.82 6.99
C LEU A 118 -8.52 18.01 7.84
N ASP A 119 -9.32 18.71 8.62
CA ASP A 119 -10.47 18.18 9.34
C ASP A 119 -11.76 18.64 8.65
N GLU A 120 -12.92 18.24 9.16
CA GLU A 120 -14.22 18.56 8.55
C GLU A 120 -14.41 20.07 8.31
N ASN A 121 -13.95 20.90 9.26
CA ASN A 121 -14.15 22.35 9.24
C ASN A 121 -12.86 23.16 9.39
N THR A 122 -11.69 22.52 9.54
CA THR A 122 -10.43 23.23 9.83
C THR A 122 -9.28 22.75 8.98
N LEU A 123 -8.47 23.70 8.51
CA LEU A 123 -7.14 23.43 7.96
C LEU A 123 -6.11 23.86 9.00
N GLN A 124 -5.40 22.89 9.57
CA GLN A 124 -4.35 23.11 10.55
C GLN A 124 -2.98 22.82 9.94
N LEU A 125 -2.05 23.73 10.15
CA LEU A 125 -0.67 23.63 9.68
C LEU A 125 0.27 23.67 10.88
N TYR A 126 1.13 22.67 10.99
CA TYR A 126 2.22 22.61 11.94
C TYR A 126 3.52 22.66 11.14
N VAL A 127 4.11 23.86 11.07
CA VAL A 127 5.31 24.17 10.28
C VAL A 127 6.11 25.26 10.99
N ASP A 128 7.42 25.31 10.77
CA ASP A 128 8.26 26.41 11.28
C ASP A 128 8.02 27.71 10.51
N THR A 129 7.79 27.61 9.20
CA THR A 129 7.55 28.73 8.30
C THR A 129 6.42 28.41 7.34
N PHE A 130 5.39 29.26 7.31
CA PHE A 130 4.32 29.22 6.32
C PHE A 130 4.48 30.37 5.32
N LEU A 131 4.56 30.04 4.03
CA LEU A 131 4.83 30.99 2.96
C LEU A 131 3.81 30.85 1.83
N ILE A 132 3.21 31.97 1.44
CA ILE A 132 2.36 32.09 0.25
C ILE A 132 3.06 32.99 -0.76
N THR A 133 3.30 32.48 -1.97
CA THR A 133 3.93 33.23 -3.07
C THR A 133 2.95 33.46 -4.22
N ASN A 134 3.11 34.59 -4.91
CA ASN A 134 2.39 34.86 -6.15
C ASN A 134 3.09 34.15 -7.33
N LYS A 135 2.41 34.04 -8.48
CA LYS A 135 2.95 33.53 -9.77
C LYS A 135 4.24 34.23 -10.22
N LYS A 136 4.51 35.43 -9.71
CA LYS A 136 5.73 36.22 -9.97
C LYS A 136 6.90 35.87 -9.03
N GLY A 137 6.71 34.94 -8.09
CA GLY A 137 7.71 34.55 -7.10
C GLY A 137 7.84 35.49 -5.90
N THR A 138 7.02 36.54 -5.81
CA THR A 138 7.02 37.46 -4.66
C THR A 138 6.21 36.87 -3.51
N ASN A 139 6.77 36.94 -2.30
CA ASN A 139 6.08 36.54 -1.07
C ASN A 139 4.90 37.47 -0.81
N VAL A 140 3.72 36.90 -0.58
CA VAL A 140 2.48 37.60 -0.25
C VAL A 140 2.20 37.53 1.24
N LEU A 141 2.39 36.35 1.83
CA LEU A 141 2.24 36.12 3.27
C LEU A 141 3.41 35.25 3.73
N LEU A 142 4.07 35.69 4.80
CA LEU A 142 5.08 34.93 5.53
C LEU A 142 4.66 34.90 7.00
N VAL A 143 4.64 33.72 7.59
CA VAL A 143 4.40 33.50 9.01
C VAL A 143 5.51 32.60 9.52
N ASN A 144 6.31 33.09 10.46
CA ASN A 144 7.34 32.31 11.16
C ASN A 144 7.29 32.62 12.67
N GLN A 145 8.29 32.17 13.43
CA GLN A 145 8.36 32.40 14.88
C GLN A 145 8.66 33.86 15.25
N ASP A 146 9.28 34.62 14.36
CA ASP A 146 9.80 35.96 14.63
C ASP A 146 8.81 37.06 14.21
N GLU A 147 8.14 36.87 13.07
CA GLU A 147 7.28 37.86 12.44
C GLU A 147 6.17 37.26 11.57
N VAL A 148 5.15 38.09 11.34
CA VAL A 148 4.11 37.87 10.33
C VAL A 148 4.17 39.01 9.33
N VAL A 149 4.54 38.71 8.09
CA VAL A 149 4.68 39.70 7.02
C VAL A 149 3.59 39.48 5.98
N LEU A 150 2.74 40.49 5.80
CA LEU A 150 1.79 40.56 4.70
C LEU A 150 2.25 41.60 3.69
N ASN A 151 2.60 41.15 2.49
CA ASN A 151 3.05 42.00 1.40
C ASN A 151 1.92 42.16 0.37
N LYS A 152 1.05 43.13 0.65
CA LYS A 152 -0.07 43.53 -0.21
C LYS A 152 -0.21 45.04 -0.17
N ASP A 153 -0.44 45.63 -1.35
CA ASP A 153 -0.75 47.06 -1.48
C ASP A 153 -2.13 47.40 -0.90
N TYR A 154 -3.00 46.39 -0.77
CA TYR A 154 -4.37 46.53 -0.31
C TYR A 154 -4.72 45.41 0.68
N LEU A 155 -5.08 45.80 1.90
CA LEU A 155 -5.62 44.92 2.94
C LEU A 155 -7.01 45.43 3.35
N GLN A 156 -8.01 44.57 3.18
CA GLN A 156 -9.39 44.81 3.61
C GLN A 156 -9.74 43.82 4.72
N LEU A 157 -10.18 44.35 5.85
CA LEU A 157 -10.64 43.57 7.00
C LEU A 157 -12.16 43.75 7.12
N ASP A 158 -12.90 42.73 6.69
CA ASP A 158 -14.36 42.71 6.76
C ASP A 158 -14.79 42.13 8.13
N GLY A 159 -15.10 43.00 9.07
CA GLY A 159 -15.67 42.68 10.40
C GLY A 159 -16.79 43.66 10.76
N GLU A 160 -17.41 43.52 11.93
CA GLU A 160 -18.57 44.33 12.38
C GLU A 160 -18.29 45.85 12.49
N GLY A 161 -17.05 46.29 12.20
CA GLY A 161 -16.65 47.69 12.02
C GLY A 161 -15.67 47.92 10.87
N GLY A 162 -15.76 47.11 9.80
CA GLY A 162 -14.75 46.94 8.74
C GLY A 162 -13.94 48.19 8.38
N THR A 163 -12.61 48.07 8.47
CA THR A 163 -11.66 49.15 8.18
C THR A 163 -10.87 48.82 6.93
N LYS A 164 -10.81 49.77 6.00
CA LYS A 164 -10.04 49.69 4.77
C LYS A 164 -8.71 50.43 4.96
N PHE A 165 -7.60 49.76 4.72
CA PHE A 165 -6.27 50.38 4.77
C PHE A 165 -5.71 50.50 3.35
N GLU A 166 -5.34 51.71 2.95
CA GLU A 166 -4.66 52.00 1.68
C GLU A 166 -3.21 52.41 2.00
N GLY A 167 -2.24 51.59 1.61
CA GLY A 167 -0.80 51.83 1.86
C GLY A 167 -0.22 51.05 3.06
N LYS A 168 0.96 51.49 3.52
CA LYS A 168 1.69 50.85 4.62
C LYS A 168 1.12 51.31 5.97
N VAL A 169 0.66 50.37 6.78
CA VAL A 169 0.20 50.64 8.15
C VAL A 169 1.18 49.98 9.11
N GLU A 170 1.85 50.81 9.93
CA GLU A 170 2.70 50.35 11.02
C GLU A 170 1.96 50.63 12.34
N THR A 171 1.83 49.62 13.19
CA THR A 171 1.29 49.79 14.53
C THR A 171 2.17 49.05 15.53
N SER A 172 2.46 49.69 16.65
CA SER A 172 3.31 49.13 17.70
C SER A 172 2.60 48.07 18.54
N LEU A 173 1.27 48.01 18.49
CA LEU A 173 0.47 47.06 19.26
C LEU A 173 -0.78 46.67 18.47
N VAL A 174 -0.90 45.37 18.14
CA VAL A 174 -2.13 44.76 17.67
C VAL A 174 -2.63 43.87 18.80
N GLN A 175 -3.73 44.26 19.44
CA GLN A 175 -4.34 43.50 20.51
C GLN A 175 -5.78 43.17 20.12
N ALA A 176 -6.12 41.88 20.11
CA ALA A 176 -7.51 41.47 20.00
C ALA A 176 -8.27 41.95 21.23
N GLU A 177 -9.53 42.35 21.06
CA GLU A 177 -10.39 42.73 22.17
C GLU A 177 -10.45 41.57 23.18
N LYS A 178 -10.29 41.89 24.47
CA LYS A 178 -10.24 40.90 25.55
C LYS A 178 -11.65 40.37 25.81
N ASN A 179 -12.20 39.61 24.88
CA ASN A 179 -13.45 38.92 25.08
C ASN A 179 -13.21 37.57 25.74
N ASP A 180 -13.79 37.49 26.92
CA ASP A 180 -13.84 36.41 27.89
C ASP A 180 -14.05 35.04 27.22
N LEU A 181 -13.01 34.20 27.21
CA LEU A 181 -13.13 32.76 26.87
C LEU A 181 -13.81 31.96 28.00
N SER A 182 -14.55 32.62 28.89
CA SER A 182 -15.41 31.99 29.89
C SER A 182 -16.88 32.09 29.47
N SER A 183 -17.30 31.33 28.47
CA SER A 183 -18.70 30.90 28.40
C SER A 183 -18.90 29.66 27.52
N LYS A 184 -19.24 28.58 28.22
CA LYS A 184 -19.79 27.27 27.80
C LYS A 184 -18.88 26.23 27.20
#